data_AF-A0A7S3LNM8-F1
#
_entry.id   AF-A0A7S3LNM8-F1
#
_cell.length_a   1.000
_cell.length_b   1.000
_cell.length_c   1.000
_cell.angle_alpha   90.00
_cell.angle_beta   90.00
_cell.angle_gamma   90.00
#
_symmetry.space_group_name_H-M   'P 1'
#
loop_
_entity.id
_entity.type
_entity.pdbx_description
1 polymer ?
#
loop_
_entity_poly.entity_id
_entity_poly.type
_entity_poly.pdbx_seq_one_letter_code
_entity_poly.pdbx_strand_id
1 'polypeptide(L)'
;HDYSKLFVLLSKIHGNLRGDVGGKDPGAAGQAFLRATTKYWVRTEDISKVKHIVLQHLPVFQHDLDALTGDSQLTNSVYFDNTQMELYHGRLEKTPSAIAVRLRWYATEFPGSLIFVERKTHHDKWTGEMSVKERFTLKESQVMPFLRGEYTIEDKIAEMKAKGKTEADIAEVRRLFTEIYNQIDSKQLRPTMRTQYMRVAYQIPFDATVRISLDTNLKMIAENPQSGPDCLSENRWFRNPNVPLPPTEYTEFPHAVLEVKLSLKEGQETPVWVRDLIESGLVTEVHKFSKFIHGCATLLPKQVQSVPYWVDDESIRPSMLRSQPLEKKRSAHQTNGNGVNRSPFEFGEKPLINLMAPKKSMSYGTMSKGNNEWNQGPVFGERSTGLAGFIKWVCTCCGLLGESENVKPRKIPMKIEPKVFFANERTLLSWLHMAITLGSISAVLLGFAGAGAGDQAAPSRGERGAHMVGMLLLPVSIMFIGYALLTFRWRGKQIHLRVNGAFHDPVGPVVLGAILMLSLCSVFVIFLLEGVAIKL
;
A
#
# COMPACT_ATOMS: atom_id res chain seq x y z
N HIS A 1 -10.16 32.24 -4.58
CA HIS A 1 -11.56 32.53 -4.96
C HIS A 1 -12.43 31.35 -4.59
N ASP A 2 -13.56 31.59 -3.93
CA ASP A 2 -14.50 30.54 -3.50
C ASP A 2 -15.50 30.25 -4.64
N TYR A 3 -15.35 29.10 -5.30
CA TYR A 3 -16.23 28.65 -6.39
C TYR A 3 -17.37 27.74 -5.91
N SER A 4 -17.54 27.56 -4.59
CA SER A 4 -18.46 26.57 -4.03
C SER A 4 -19.91 26.79 -4.48
N LYS A 5 -20.39 28.04 -4.48
CA LYS A 5 -21.74 28.39 -4.97
C LYS A 5 -21.92 28.12 -6.46
N LEU A 6 -20.88 28.37 -7.27
CA LEU A 6 -20.89 28.10 -8.70
C LEU A 6 -20.98 26.59 -8.96
N PHE A 7 -20.24 25.77 -8.20
CA PHE A 7 -20.35 24.31 -8.32
C PHE A 7 -21.75 23.80 -7.97
N VAL A 8 -22.38 24.33 -6.91
CA VAL A 8 -23.77 23.96 -6.59
C VAL A 8 -24.73 24.34 -7.74
N LEU A 9 -24.57 25.52 -8.33
CA LEU A 9 -25.39 25.97 -9.46
C LEU A 9 -25.19 25.06 -10.69
N LEU A 10 -23.94 24.80 -11.07
CA LEU A 10 -23.59 23.89 -12.18
C LEU A 10 -24.15 22.48 -11.93
N SER A 11 -24.08 22.00 -10.69
CA SER A 11 -24.62 20.71 -10.32
C SER A 11 -26.13 20.63 -10.54
N LYS A 12 -26.86 21.70 -10.20
CA LYS A 12 -28.31 21.78 -10.43
C LYS A 12 -28.63 21.81 -11.94
N ILE A 13 -27.87 22.57 -12.72
CA ILE A 13 -28.04 22.63 -14.19
C ILE A 13 -27.78 21.25 -14.81
N HIS A 14 -26.67 20.60 -14.48
CA HIS A 14 -26.36 19.26 -14.98
C HIS A 14 -27.37 18.21 -14.53
N GLY A 15 -27.85 18.29 -13.28
CA GLY A 15 -28.91 17.40 -12.78
C GLY A 15 -30.21 17.56 -13.58
N ASN A 16 -30.62 18.80 -13.86
CA ASN A 16 -31.80 19.08 -14.68
C ASN A 16 -31.62 18.59 -16.13
N LEU A 17 -30.44 18.78 -16.73
CA LEU A 17 -30.14 18.30 -18.09
C LEU A 17 -30.16 16.76 -18.20
N ARG A 18 -29.80 16.04 -17.14
CA ARG A 18 -29.88 14.57 -17.09
C ARG A 18 -31.29 14.05 -16.81
N GLY A 19 -32.19 14.90 -16.33
CA GLY A 19 -33.54 14.49 -15.92
C GLY A 19 -33.52 13.69 -14.60
N ASP A 20 -32.62 14.00 -13.68
CA ASP A 20 -32.51 13.33 -12.37
C ASP A 20 -33.82 13.59 -11.56
N VAL A 21 -34.80 12.67 -11.59
CA VAL A 21 -36.08 12.84 -10.89
C VAL A 21 -35.96 12.43 -9.42
N GLY A 22 -36.29 13.35 -8.51
CA GLY A 22 -36.37 13.09 -7.07
C GLY A 22 -37.64 12.31 -6.68
N GLY A 23 -37.74 11.03 -7.04
CA GLY A 23 -38.90 10.17 -6.72
C GLY A 23 -38.52 8.96 -5.86
N LYS A 24 -39.34 8.67 -4.82
CA LYS A 24 -39.25 7.56 -3.84
C LYS A 24 -38.35 6.36 -4.24
N ASP A 25 -37.48 5.97 -3.32
CA ASP A 25 -36.62 4.77 -3.39
C ASP A 25 -37.43 3.57 -3.92
N PRO A 26 -37.12 3.03 -5.11
CA PRO A 26 -37.59 1.70 -5.47
C PRO A 26 -36.84 0.75 -4.54
N GLY A 27 -37.55 0.21 -3.55
CA GLY A 27 -36.99 -0.62 -2.48
C GLY A 27 -35.90 -1.53 -3.02
N ALA A 28 -34.69 -1.40 -2.46
CA ALA A 28 -33.51 -2.12 -2.90
C ALA A 28 -33.73 -3.63 -2.76
N ALA A 29 -34.24 -4.25 -3.82
CA ALA A 29 -34.28 -5.69 -3.96
C ALA A 29 -32.84 -6.22 -3.85
N GLY A 30 -32.65 -7.24 -3.01
CA GLY A 30 -31.36 -7.82 -2.64
C GLY A 30 -30.63 -8.49 -3.80
N GLN A 31 -30.15 -7.71 -4.77
CA GLN A 31 -29.19 -8.17 -5.76
C GLN A 31 -27.78 -8.11 -5.15
N ALA A 32 -26.99 -9.15 -5.37
CA ALA A 32 -25.60 -9.21 -4.94
C ALA A 32 -24.75 -8.27 -5.80
N PHE A 33 -24.42 -7.09 -5.27
CA PHE A 33 -23.52 -6.14 -5.93
C PHE A 33 -22.08 -6.33 -5.43
N LEU A 34 -21.12 -6.33 -6.35
CA LEU A 34 -19.71 -6.23 -6.00
C LEU A 34 -19.41 -4.79 -5.55
N ARG A 35 -19.16 -4.63 -4.25
CA ARG A 35 -18.83 -3.34 -3.64
C ARG A 35 -17.32 -3.15 -3.57
N ALA A 36 -16.80 -2.17 -4.30
CA ALA A 36 -15.42 -1.75 -4.23
C ALA A 36 -15.33 -0.33 -3.64
N THR A 37 -14.30 -0.08 -2.83
CA THR A 37 -14.01 1.26 -2.31
C THR A 37 -12.51 1.50 -2.40
N THR A 38 -12.14 2.48 -3.21
CA THR A 38 -10.76 2.92 -3.42
C THR A 38 -10.61 4.36 -2.93
N LYS A 39 -9.38 4.70 -2.52
CA LYS A 39 -9.05 6.01 -1.97
C LYS A 39 -7.85 6.57 -2.71
N TYR A 40 -7.92 7.84 -3.02
CA TYR A 40 -6.90 8.56 -3.77
C TYR A 40 -6.53 9.86 -3.04
N TRP A 41 -5.30 10.28 -3.22
CA TRP A 41 -4.86 11.62 -2.87
C TRP A 41 -4.95 12.52 -4.10
N VAL A 42 -5.38 13.75 -3.87
CA VAL A 42 -5.50 14.79 -4.90
C VAL A 42 -4.70 16.00 -4.42
N ARG A 43 -3.79 16.50 -5.25
CA ARG A 43 -3.02 17.71 -4.93
C ARG A 43 -3.95 18.90 -4.79
N THR A 44 -3.64 19.83 -3.88
CA THR A 44 -4.50 21.00 -3.61
C THR A 44 -4.77 21.84 -4.85
N GLU A 45 -3.79 21.95 -5.75
CA GLU A 45 -3.87 22.68 -7.03
C GLU A 45 -4.86 22.06 -8.03
N ASP A 46 -5.07 20.73 -7.96
CA ASP A 46 -5.89 19.99 -8.92
C ASP A 46 -7.31 19.74 -8.41
N ILE A 47 -7.63 20.14 -7.17
CA ILE A 47 -8.96 19.96 -6.56
C ILE A 47 -10.07 20.50 -7.46
N SER A 48 -9.91 21.71 -8.00
CA SER A 48 -10.94 22.35 -8.84
C SER A 48 -11.18 21.60 -10.14
N LYS A 49 -10.12 21.04 -10.75
CA LYS A 49 -10.22 20.24 -11.98
C LYS A 49 -10.96 18.93 -11.71
N VAL A 50 -10.59 18.23 -10.62
CA VAL A 50 -11.26 16.98 -10.21
C VAL A 50 -12.72 17.23 -9.88
N LYS A 51 -13.04 18.31 -9.13
CA LYS A 51 -14.44 18.70 -8.86
C LYS A 51 -15.21 18.90 -10.16
N HIS A 52 -14.64 19.62 -11.13
CA HIS A 52 -15.30 19.86 -12.41
C HIS A 52 -15.59 18.58 -13.19
N ILE A 53 -14.60 17.68 -13.35
CA ILE A 53 -14.76 16.40 -14.05
C ILE A 53 -15.86 15.56 -13.40
N VAL A 54 -15.82 15.42 -12.07
CA VAL A 54 -16.83 14.62 -11.34
C VAL A 54 -18.22 15.22 -11.50
N LEU A 55 -18.35 16.54 -11.49
CA LEU A 55 -19.63 17.25 -11.53
C LEU A 55 -20.36 17.13 -12.87
N GLN A 56 -19.62 16.91 -13.97
CA GLN A 56 -20.20 16.58 -15.28
C GLN A 56 -21.01 15.27 -15.24
N HIS A 57 -20.61 14.33 -14.38
CA HIS A 57 -21.23 12.99 -14.31
C HIS A 57 -22.12 12.79 -13.08
N LEU A 58 -21.76 13.36 -11.92
CA LEU A 58 -22.46 13.17 -10.66
C LEU A 58 -22.84 14.51 -10.02
N PRO A 59 -24.11 14.71 -9.62
CA PRO A 59 -24.49 15.92 -8.92
C PRO A 59 -23.98 15.91 -7.47
N VAL A 60 -23.76 17.10 -6.92
CA VAL A 60 -23.48 17.31 -5.50
C VAL A 60 -24.72 16.91 -4.70
N PHE A 61 -24.54 15.97 -3.78
CA PHE A 61 -25.58 15.50 -2.87
C PHE A 61 -25.61 16.39 -1.62
N GLN A 62 -26.69 17.13 -1.44
CA GLN A 62 -26.97 17.93 -0.25
C GLN A 62 -28.09 17.25 0.55
N HIS A 63 -27.79 16.83 1.78
CA HIS A 63 -28.78 16.20 2.66
C HIS A 63 -29.78 17.22 3.23
N ASP A 64 -29.37 18.47 3.35
CA ASP A 64 -30.19 19.55 3.89
C ASP A 64 -29.99 20.79 3.02
N LEU A 65 -31.03 21.13 2.24
CA LEU A 65 -30.96 22.19 1.22
C LEU A 65 -30.95 23.59 1.85
N ASP A 66 -31.50 23.73 3.06
CA ASP A 66 -31.75 25.02 3.71
C ASP A 66 -30.59 25.46 4.61
N ALA A 67 -29.76 24.52 5.09
CA ALA A 67 -28.70 24.78 6.06
C ALA A 67 -27.29 24.99 5.45
N LEU A 68 -27.07 24.63 4.17
CA LEU A 68 -25.75 24.68 3.54
C LEU A 68 -25.55 25.94 2.69
N THR A 69 -24.59 26.78 3.07
CA THR A 69 -24.19 27.96 2.28
C THR A 69 -23.23 27.66 1.11
N GLY A 70 -22.76 26.41 0.99
CA GLY A 70 -21.76 25.98 0.00
C GLY A 70 -21.93 24.52 -0.48
N ASP A 71 -20.93 24.02 -1.21
CA ASP A 71 -20.89 22.65 -1.75
C ASP A 71 -20.44 21.60 -0.72
N SER A 72 -19.79 22.05 0.36
CA SER A 72 -19.07 21.21 1.31
C SER A 72 -19.62 21.34 2.72
N GLN A 73 -19.67 20.20 3.41
CA GLN A 73 -20.13 20.10 4.79
C GLN A 73 -18.95 19.88 5.73
N LEU A 74 -18.84 20.70 6.78
CA LEU A 74 -17.84 20.53 7.82
C LEU A 74 -18.14 19.26 8.62
N THR A 75 -17.22 18.30 8.55
CA THR A 75 -17.32 17.03 9.27
C THR A 75 -16.21 16.93 10.31
N ASN A 76 -16.60 16.71 11.55
CA ASN A 76 -15.69 16.41 12.64
C ASN A 76 -15.86 14.95 13.07
N SER A 77 -14.77 14.28 13.42
CA SER A 77 -14.82 12.93 13.99
C SER A 77 -13.69 12.75 14.99
N VAL A 78 -14.04 12.50 16.25
CA VAL A 78 -13.11 12.17 17.35
C VAL A 78 -12.99 10.66 17.44
N TYR A 79 -11.77 10.16 17.36
CA TYR A 79 -11.42 8.77 17.50
C TYR A 79 -11.00 8.45 18.93
N PHE A 80 -11.39 7.26 19.37
CA PHE A 80 -11.10 6.74 20.69
C PHE A 80 -10.06 5.65 20.60
N ASP A 81 -9.12 5.64 21.55
CA ASP A 81 -8.11 4.59 21.70
C ASP A 81 -7.66 4.54 23.16
N ASN A 82 -6.90 3.51 23.53
CA ASN A 82 -6.28 3.39 24.85
C ASN A 82 -4.85 3.93 24.87
N THR A 83 -4.23 3.99 26.04
CA THR A 83 -2.83 4.46 26.19
C THR A 83 -1.82 3.60 25.42
N GLN A 84 -2.14 2.33 25.15
CA GLN A 84 -1.31 1.39 24.41
C GLN A 84 -1.55 1.44 22.88
N MET A 85 -2.46 2.30 22.41
CA MET A 85 -2.81 2.43 20.99
C MET A 85 -3.28 1.11 20.36
N GLU A 86 -4.01 0.28 21.12
CA GLU A 86 -4.44 -1.05 20.69
C GLU A 86 -5.34 -1.00 19.45
N LEU A 87 -6.29 -0.05 19.40
CA LEU A 87 -7.18 0.06 18.25
C LEU A 87 -6.41 0.54 17.02
N TYR A 88 -5.47 1.47 17.18
CA TYR A 88 -4.55 1.87 16.12
C TYR A 88 -3.77 0.68 15.57
N HIS A 89 -3.12 -0.10 16.42
CA HIS A 89 -2.29 -1.22 16.02
C HIS A 89 -3.12 -2.31 15.31
N GLY A 90 -4.26 -2.69 15.89
CA GLY A 90 -5.18 -3.63 15.25
C GLY A 90 -5.69 -3.15 13.90
N ARG A 91 -5.97 -1.85 13.74
CA ARG A 91 -6.42 -1.26 12.46
C ARG A 91 -5.29 -1.13 11.43
N LEU A 92 -4.06 -0.93 11.86
CA LEU A 92 -2.87 -0.84 11.01
C LEU A 92 -2.49 -2.22 10.46
N GLU A 93 -2.39 -3.22 11.34
CA GLU A 93 -2.08 -4.61 11.02
C GLU A 93 -3.26 -5.34 10.36
N LYS A 94 -4.47 -4.81 10.57
CA LYS A 94 -5.74 -5.38 10.12
C LYS A 94 -5.99 -6.74 10.74
N THR A 95 -5.82 -6.82 12.06
CA THR A 95 -6.18 -8.03 12.79
C THR A 95 -7.65 -8.37 12.57
N PRO A 96 -8.02 -9.66 12.54
CA PRO A 96 -9.42 -10.06 12.41
C PRO A 96 -10.25 -9.40 13.49
N SER A 97 -11.40 -8.84 13.11
CA SER A 97 -12.31 -8.11 14.00
C SER A 97 -11.74 -6.81 14.60
N ALA A 98 -10.69 -6.23 14.00
CA ALA A 98 -10.14 -4.96 14.47
C ALA A 98 -11.17 -3.81 14.40
N ILE A 99 -11.44 -3.19 15.55
CA ILE A 99 -12.45 -2.14 15.68
C ILE A 99 -11.84 -0.73 15.57
N ALA A 100 -12.65 0.22 15.11
CA ALA A 100 -12.39 1.65 15.26
C ALA A 100 -13.66 2.33 15.74
N VAL A 101 -13.58 2.97 16.91
CA VAL A 101 -14.69 3.71 17.53
C VAL A 101 -14.47 5.21 17.35
N ARG A 102 -15.52 5.92 16.93
CA ARG A 102 -15.47 7.38 16.77
C ARG A 102 -16.81 8.05 17.01
N LEU A 103 -16.76 9.26 17.57
CA LEU A 103 -17.89 10.17 17.68
C LEU A 103 -17.81 11.18 16.54
N ARG A 104 -18.84 11.24 15.70
CA ARG A 104 -18.91 12.12 14.53
C ARG A 104 -20.05 13.10 14.64
N TRP A 105 -19.82 14.33 14.20
CA TRP A 105 -20.87 15.33 14.03
C TRP A 105 -20.59 16.19 12.82
N TYR A 106 -21.67 16.76 12.26
CA TYR A 106 -21.63 17.71 11.17
C TYR A 106 -21.90 19.07 11.79
N ALA A 107 -20.87 19.89 11.93
CA ALA A 107 -20.97 21.11 12.71
C ALA A 107 -21.39 22.30 11.83
N THR A 108 -22.30 23.11 12.37
CA THR A 108 -22.37 24.57 12.15
C THR A 108 -22.68 25.28 13.47
N GLU A 109 -23.46 24.66 14.38
CA GLU A 109 -23.86 25.29 15.66
C GLU A 109 -23.80 24.33 16.86
N PHE A 110 -23.44 24.89 18.02
CA PHE A 110 -23.49 24.30 19.35
C PHE A 110 -24.22 25.29 20.28
N PRO A 111 -25.13 24.85 21.18
CA PRO A 111 -25.53 23.48 21.46
C PRO A 111 -26.66 22.94 20.55
N GLY A 112 -26.80 21.60 20.46
CA GLY A 112 -27.96 20.95 19.83
C GLY A 112 -27.65 20.01 18.67
N SER A 113 -26.38 19.84 18.33
CA SER A 113 -25.95 18.93 17.26
C SER A 113 -26.19 17.46 17.62
N LEU A 114 -26.67 16.68 16.64
CA LEU A 114 -26.76 15.22 16.75
C LEU A 114 -25.37 14.59 16.56
N ILE A 115 -24.98 13.75 17.52
CA ILE A 115 -23.70 13.06 17.52
C ILE A 115 -23.91 11.61 17.10
N PHE A 116 -23.17 11.18 16.08
CA PHE A 116 -23.16 9.80 15.60
C PHE A 116 -22.03 9.04 16.28
N VAL A 117 -22.39 8.08 17.14
CA VAL A 117 -21.45 7.11 17.69
C VAL A 117 -21.27 6.00 16.67
N GLU A 118 -20.11 5.92 16.04
CA GLU A 118 -19.83 4.98 14.96
C GLU A 118 -18.79 3.95 15.38
N ARG A 119 -19.03 2.68 15.05
CA ARG A 119 -18.05 1.59 15.12
C ARG A 119 -17.81 1.02 13.73
N LYS A 120 -16.53 0.78 13.42
CA LYS A 120 -16.12 0.05 12.22
C LYS A 120 -15.39 -1.21 12.62
N THR A 121 -15.91 -2.36 12.23
CA THR A 121 -15.27 -3.66 12.44
C THR A 121 -14.63 -4.12 11.13
N HIS A 122 -13.33 -4.43 11.18
CA HIS A 122 -12.61 -5.00 10.04
C HIS A 122 -12.85 -6.51 9.98
N HIS A 123 -13.34 -6.99 8.85
CA HIS A 123 -13.35 -8.41 8.51
C HIS A 123 -12.49 -8.62 7.28
N ASP A 124 -11.74 -9.72 7.28
CA ASP A 124 -10.86 -10.06 6.17
C ASP A 124 -11.65 -10.58 4.98
N LYS A 125 -11.20 -10.22 3.78
CA LYS A 125 -11.89 -10.63 2.54
C LYS A 125 -11.95 -12.15 2.37
N TRP A 126 -10.98 -12.89 2.90
CA TRP A 126 -10.91 -14.34 2.74
C TRP A 126 -11.93 -15.08 3.62
N THR A 127 -12.42 -14.47 4.71
CA THR A 127 -13.47 -15.09 5.55
C THR A 127 -14.85 -15.01 4.91
N GLY A 128 -14.99 -14.25 3.82
CA GLY A 128 -16.28 -13.98 3.16
C GLY A 128 -17.13 -12.93 3.88
N GLU A 129 -16.77 -12.54 5.10
CA GLU A 129 -17.45 -11.50 5.86
C GLU A 129 -17.01 -10.11 5.41
N MET A 130 -17.99 -9.22 5.21
CA MET A 130 -17.70 -7.84 4.85
C MET A 130 -17.39 -7.00 6.10
N SER A 131 -16.49 -6.02 5.96
CA SER A 131 -16.26 -5.04 7.02
C SER A 131 -17.55 -4.26 7.31
N VAL A 132 -18.00 -4.31 8.56
CA VAL A 132 -19.26 -3.71 9.01
C VAL A 132 -19.03 -2.29 9.55
N LYS A 133 -19.95 -1.38 9.22
CA LYS A 133 -20.02 -0.04 9.81
C LYS A 133 -21.39 0.16 10.44
N GLU A 134 -21.42 0.26 11.75
CA GLU A 134 -22.64 0.46 12.54
C GLU A 134 -22.59 1.81 13.24
N ARG A 135 -23.76 2.36 13.56
CA ARG A 135 -23.86 3.63 14.27
C ARG A 135 -25.19 3.80 14.98
N PHE A 136 -25.17 4.54 16.08
CA PHE A 136 -26.37 5.09 16.71
C PHE A 136 -26.19 6.59 16.99
N THR A 137 -27.28 7.29 17.32
CA THR A 137 -27.28 8.73 17.52
C THR A 137 -27.53 9.09 18.98
N LEU A 138 -26.73 10.03 19.50
CA LEU A 138 -26.92 10.68 20.80
C LEU A 138 -27.09 12.18 20.63
N LYS A 139 -27.81 12.81 21.55
CA LYS A 139 -27.75 14.27 21.70
C LYS A 139 -26.42 14.64 22.33
N GLU A 140 -25.93 15.83 22.00
CA GLU A 140 -24.70 16.39 22.58
C GLU A 140 -24.65 16.28 24.12
N SER A 141 -25.72 16.70 24.82
CA SER A 141 -25.81 16.66 26.28
C SER A 141 -25.73 15.26 26.88
N GLN A 142 -26.00 14.22 26.09
CA GLN A 142 -25.99 12.82 26.53
C GLN A 142 -24.63 12.15 26.33
N VAL A 143 -23.69 12.75 25.60
CA VAL A 143 -22.43 12.10 25.26
C VAL A 143 -21.54 11.88 26.48
N MET A 144 -21.33 12.91 27.33
CA MET A 144 -20.54 12.73 28.55
C MET A 144 -21.18 11.75 29.53
N PRO A 145 -22.49 11.85 29.86
CA PRO A 145 -23.17 10.83 30.66
C PRO A 145 -23.02 9.41 30.12
N PHE A 146 -23.07 9.23 28.80
CA PHE A 146 -22.82 7.93 28.15
C PHE A 146 -21.40 7.43 28.36
N LEU A 147 -20.39 8.29 28.16
CA LEU A 147 -18.99 7.90 28.35
C LEU A 147 -18.64 7.58 29.81
N ARG A 148 -19.38 8.13 30.78
CA ARG A 148 -19.22 7.84 32.22
C ARG A 148 -20.06 6.67 32.73
N GLY A 149 -20.98 6.14 31.92
CA GLY A 149 -21.90 5.08 32.34
C GLY A 149 -23.13 5.55 33.12
N GLU A 150 -23.35 6.85 33.24
CA GLU A 150 -24.54 7.42 33.89
C GLU A 150 -25.78 7.33 32.99
N TYR A 151 -25.58 7.37 31.67
CA TYR A 151 -26.67 7.21 30.71
C TYR A 151 -26.81 5.75 30.31
N THR A 152 -27.91 5.14 30.77
CA THR A 152 -28.13 3.71 30.65
C THR A 152 -28.79 3.34 29.33
N ILE A 153 -28.84 2.04 29.06
CA ILE A 153 -29.48 1.51 27.86
C ILE A 153 -31.01 1.64 27.96
N GLU A 154 -31.56 1.53 29.16
CA GLU A 154 -32.96 1.72 29.49
C GLU A 154 -33.41 3.13 29.11
N ASP A 155 -32.61 4.15 29.46
CA ASP A 155 -32.88 5.54 29.08
C ASP A 155 -32.93 5.71 27.56
N LYS A 156 -32.02 5.03 26.85
CA LYS A 156 -31.99 5.09 25.38
C LYS A 156 -33.20 4.41 24.75
N ILE A 157 -33.60 3.26 25.29
CA ILE A 157 -34.78 2.52 24.84
C ILE A 157 -36.05 3.33 25.10
N ALA A 158 -36.17 3.97 26.27
CA ALA A 158 -37.30 4.84 26.58
C ALA A 158 -37.40 6.00 25.58
N GLU A 159 -36.27 6.64 25.22
CA GLU A 159 -36.24 7.68 24.19
C GLU A 159 -36.67 7.16 22.81
N MET A 160 -36.22 5.97 22.43
CA MET A 160 -36.55 5.36 21.13
C MET A 160 -38.02 4.94 21.05
N LYS A 161 -38.59 4.43 22.16
CA LYS A 161 -40.01 4.11 22.28
C LYS A 161 -40.88 5.36 22.24
N ALA A 162 -40.47 6.44 22.92
CA ALA A 162 -41.16 7.73 22.86
C ALA A 162 -41.17 8.32 21.44
N LYS A 163 -40.17 8.00 20.62
CA LYS A 163 -40.09 8.37 19.20
C LYS A 163 -40.82 7.42 18.25
N GLY A 164 -41.47 6.37 18.77
CA GLY A 164 -42.26 5.43 17.97
C GLY A 164 -41.45 4.56 16.99
N LYS A 165 -40.19 4.25 17.29
CA LYS A 165 -39.36 3.38 16.44
C LYS A 165 -39.73 1.91 16.57
N THR A 166 -39.39 1.11 15.56
CA THR A 166 -39.72 -0.32 15.52
C THR A 166 -38.94 -1.12 16.58
N GLU A 167 -39.52 -2.23 17.06
CA GLU A 167 -38.86 -3.07 18.07
C GLU A 167 -37.56 -3.71 17.54
N ALA A 168 -37.48 -3.96 16.23
CA ALA A 168 -36.27 -4.44 15.57
C ALA A 168 -35.12 -3.40 15.64
N ASP A 169 -35.42 -2.14 15.34
CA ASP A 169 -34.43 -1.04 15.46
C ASP A 169 -33.97 -0.87 16.91
N ILE A 170 -34.88 -1.04 17.87
CA ILE A 170 -34.58 -0.97 19.29
C ILE A 170 -33.63 -2.10 19.70
N ALA A 171 -33.85 -3.33 19.22
CA ALA A 171 -32.98 -4.47 19.51
C ALA A 171 -31.57 -4.29 18.91
N GLU A 172 -31.46 -3.77 17.68
CA GLU A 172 -30.15 -3.49 17.07
C GLU A 172 -29.39 -2.40 17.81
N VAL A 173 -30.06 -1.28 18.13
CA VAL A 173 -29.46 -0.19 18.92
C VAL A 173 -29.06 -0.69 20.31
N ARG A 174 -29.88 -1.55 20.93
CA ARG A 174 -29.57 -2.14 22.23
C ARG A 174 -28.24 -2.91 22.18
N ARG A 175 -28.13 -3.85 21.24
CA ARG A 175 -26.91 -4.63 21.05
C ARG A 175 -25.70 -3.73 20.81
N LEU A 176 -25.80 -2.80 19.87
CA LEU A 176 -24.69 -1.91 19.50
C LEU A 176 -24.26 -0.99 20.65
N PHE A 177 -25.22 -0.45 21.41
CA PHE A 177 -24.96 0.42 22.55
C PHE A 177 -24.19 -0.32 23.64
N THR A 178 -24.65 -1.51 24.04
CA THR A 178 -23.96 -2.35 25.04
C THR A 178 -22.57 -2.74 24.56
N GLU A 179 -22.43 -3.19 23.31
CA GLU A 179 -21.14 -3.61 22.79
C GLU A 179 -20.13 -2.45 22.73
N ILE A 180 -20.54 -1.26 22.28
CA ILE A 180 -19.65 -0.09 22.22
C ILE A 180 -19.29 0.38 23.64
N TYR A 181 -20.26 0.42 24.57
CA TYR A 181 -20.00 0.80 25.95
C TYR A 181 -19.01 -0.17 26.62
N ASN A 182 -19.25 -1.48 26.51
CA ASN A 182 -18.35 -2.51 27.05
C ASN A 182 -16.95 -2.41 26.44
N GLN A 183 -16.82 -2.05 25.16
CA GLN A 183 -15.51 -1.82 24.52
C GLN A 183 -14.81 -0.57 25.06
N ILE A 184 -15.55 0.50 25.34
CA ILE A 184 -15.00 1.73 25.94
C ILE A 184 -14.51 1.45 27.36
N ASP A 185 -15.31 0.75 28.17
CA ASP A 185 -14.99 0.45 29.56
C ASP A 185 -13.87 -0.60 29.67
N SER A 186 -14.01 -1.79 29.04
CA SER A 186 -13.01 -2.86 29.16
C SER A 186 -11.62 -2.47 28.64
N LYS A 187 -11.55 -1.66 27.58
CA LYS A 187 -10.28 -1.21 27.00
C LYS A 187 -9.85 0.17 27.52
N GLN A 188 -10.64 0.80 28.39
CA GLN A 188 -10.38 2.13 28.94
C GLN A 188 -10.12 3.16 27.83
N LEU A 189 -11.01 3.20 26.84
CA LEU A 189 -10.86 4.05 25.66
C LEU A 189 -11.10 5.51 26.00
N ARG A 190 -10.21 6.39 25.51
CA ARG A 190 -10.28 7.84 25.68
C ARG A 190 -10.24 8.58 24.34
N PRO A 191 -10.79 9.80 24.24
CA PRO A 191 -10.61 10.66 23.08
C PRO A 191 -9.12 10.81 22.78
N THR A 192 -8.67 10.40 21.60
CA THR A 192 -7.23 10.38 21.28
C THR A 192 -6.90 11.39 20.20
N MET A 193 -7.65 11.38 19.10
CA MET A 193 -7.40 12.29 17.99
C MET A 193 -8.67 12.63 17.23
N ARG A 194 -8.75 13.87 16.74
CA ARG A 194 -9.87 14.38 15.94
C ARG A 194 -9.44 14.61 14.51
N THR A 195 -10.35 14.29 13.60
CA THR A 195 -10.24 14.63 12.19
C THR A 195 -11.28 15.68 11.87
N GLN A 196 -10.86 16.74 11.19
CA GLN A 196 -11.71 17.82 10.71
C GLN A 196 -11.47 18.00 9.21
N TYR A 197 -12.52 18.04 8.42
CA TYR A 197 -12.42 18.26 6.97
C TYR A 197 -13.74 18.76 6.41
N MET A 198 -13.65 19.37 5.23
CA MET A 198 -14.79 19.80 4.43
C MET A 198 -15.09 18.71 3.41
N ARG A 199 -16.25 18.07 3.54
CA ARG A 199 -16.67 16.95 2.68
C ARG A 199 -17.66 17.41 1.62
N VAL A 200 -17.37 17.10 0.37
CA VAL A 200 -18.35 17.12 -0.72
C VAL A 200 -18.73 15.68 -1.05
N ALA A 201 -20.01 15.40 -1.20
CA ALA A 201 -20.51 14.11 -1.65
C ALA A 201 -21.14 14.28 -3.04
N TYR A 202 -20.86 13.35 -3.94
CA TYR A 202 -21.41 13.31 -5.29
C TYR A 202 -22.13 11.97 -5.47
N GLN A 203 -23.43 12.05 -5.77
CA GLN A 203 -24.27 10.89 -5.95
C GLN A 203 -25.50 11.27 -6.75
N ILE A 204 -25.84 10.45 -7.74
CA ILE A 204 -27.14 10.53 -8.42
C ILE A 204 -28.20 9.92 -7.48
N PRO A 205 -29.34 10.60 -7.25
CA PRO A 205 -30.45 10.03 -6.49
C PRO A 205 -30.85 8.65 -7.04
N PHE A 206 -31.09 7.67 -6.17
CA PHE A 206 -31.52 6.30 -6.53
C PHE A 206 -30.53 5.47 -7.34
N ASP A 207 -29.36 5.99 -7.69
CA ASP A 207 -28.26 5.24 -8.27
C ASP A 207 -27.17 4.96 -7.22
N ALA A 208 -26.82 3.69 -7.07
CA ALA A 208 -25.75 3.23 -6.18
C ALA A 208 -24.49 2.77 -6.93
N THR A 209 -24.50 2.82 -8.27
CA THR A 209 -23.40 2.34 -9.12
C THR A 209 -22.09 3.05 -8.81
N VAL A 210 -22.11 4.39 -8.77
CA VAL A 210 -20.96 5.23 -8.45
C VAL A 210 -21.33 6.26 -7.41
N ARG A 211 -20.58 6.30 -6.30
CA ARG A 211 -20.65 7.36 -5.30
C ARG A 211 -19.25 7.88 -5.01
N ILE A 212 -19.07 9.18 -5.11
CA ILE A 212 -17.77 9.81 -4.87
C ILE A 212 -17.89 10.74 -3.68
N SER A 213 -16.89 10.76 -2.81
CA SER A 213 -16.74 11.81 -1.81
C SER A 213 -15.34 12.41 -1.86
N LEU A 214 -15.26 13.72 -1.75
CA LEU A 214 -14.01 14.47 -1.75
C LEU A 214 -13.88 15.20 -0.41
N ASP A 215 -12.83 14.88 0.34
CA ASP A 215 -12.51 15.51 1.61
C ASP A 215 -11.38 16.52 1.41
N THR A 216 -11.65 17.79 1.64
CA THR A 216 -10.71 18.91 1.51
C THR A 216 -10.41 19.53 2.88
N ASN A 217 -9.32 20.31 2.98
CA ASN A 217 -8.86 20.96 4.21
C ASN A 217 -8.77 19.99 5.39
N LEU A 218 -8.16 18.82 5.16
CA LEU A 218 -8.09 17.76 6.16
C LEU A 218 -7.07 18.12 7.24
N LYS A 219 -7.56 18.29 8.47
CA LYS A 219 -6.75 18.54 9.67
C LYS A 219 -6.91 17.39 10.64
N MET A 220 -5.81 17.00 11.26
CA MET A 220 -5.79 16.07 12.39
C MET A 220 -5.33 16.82 13.62
N ILE A 221 -6.01 16.63 14.75
CA ILE A 221 -5.77 17.34 16.01
C ILE A 221 -5.64 16.31 17.12
N ALA A 222 -4.65 16.48 18.00
CA ALA A 222 -4.50 15.67 19.20
C ALA A 222 -5.47 16.18 20.28
N GLU A 223 -6.27 15.28 20.84
CA GLU A 223 -7.33 15.66 21.79
C GLU A 223 -6.84 15.69 23.25
N ASN A 224 -5.84 14.86 23.60
CA ASN A 224 -5.19 14.87 24.92
C ASN A 224 -3.72 15.30 24.76
N PRO A 225 -3.41 16.60 24.96
CA PRO A 225 -2.05 17.11 24.87
C PRO A 225 -1.18 16.64 26.05
N GLN A 226 0.14 16.56 25.86
CA GLN A 226 1.07 16.25 26.97
C GLN A 226 1.19 17.41 27.98
N SER A 227 0.96 18.63 27.52
CA SER A 227 1.01 19.85 28.31
C SER A 227 -0.32 20.60 28.17
N GLY A 228 -1.31 20.24 28.96
CA GLY A 228 -2.62 20.90 28.97
C GLY A 228 -3.68 20.11 29.75
N PRO A 229 -4.88 20.68 29.91
CA PRO A 229 -6.00 19.97 30.47
C PRO A 229 -6.45 18.86 29.51
N ASP A 230 -6.59 17.64 30.03
CA ASP A 230 -7.13 16.51 29.29
C ASP A 230 -8.65 16.68 29.09
N CYS A 231 -9.19 16.08 28.03
CA CYS A 231 -10.64 16.09 27.77
C CYS A 231 -11.47 15.62 28.98
N LEU A 232 -10.96 14.63 29.73
CA LEU A 232 -11.60 14.13 30.94
C LEU A 232 -11.64 15.18 32.06
N SER A 233 -10.58 15.96 32.23
CA SER A 233 -10.49 17.01 33.26
C SER A 233 -11.45 18.18 32.98
N GLU A 234 -11.68 18.50 31.70
CA GLU A 234 -12.65 19.52 31.29
C GLU A 234 -14.09 18.98 31.22
N ASN A 235 -14.30 17.70 31.53
CA ASN A 235 -15.58 17.03 31.38
C ASN A 235 -16.16 17.15 29.95
N ARG A 236 -15.33 16.86 28.94
CA ARG A 236 -15.71 16.91 27.51
C ARG A 236 -15.17 15.69 26.76
N TRP A 237 -15.79 15.34 25.64
CA TRP A 237 -15.30 14.28 24.74
C TRP A 237 -14.42 14.82 23.60
N PHE A 238 -14.25 16.14 23.53
CA PHE A 238 -13.36 16.82 22.62
C PHE A 238 -12.86 18.10 23.27
N ARG A 239 -11.65 18.49 22.91
CA ARG A 239 -10.93 19.64 23.43
C ARG A 239 -11.67 20.94 23.15
N ASN A 240 -11.54 21.87 24.08
CA ASN A 240 -12.14 23.19 23.97
C ASN A 240 -11.69 23.93 22.68
N PRO A 241 -12.62 24.30 21.78
CA PRO A 241 -12.29 25.01 20.55
C PRO A 241 -11.82 26.45 20.78
N ASN A 242 -12.08 27.03 21.96
CA ASN A 242 -11.68 28.40 22.28
C ASN A 242 -10.19 28.52 22.65
N VAL A 243 -9.53 27.39 22.94
CA VAL A 243 -8.10 27.38 23.26
C VAL A 243 -7.31 27.27 21.95
N PRO A 244 -6.35 28.19 21.69
CA PRO A 244 -5.54 28.12 20.49
C PRO A 244 -4.69 26.85 20.47
N LEU A 245 -4.64 26.18 19.31
CA LEU A 245 -3.88 24.94 19.14
C LEU A 245 -2.42 25.26 18.79
N PRO A 246 -1.44 24.79 19.57
CA PRO A 246 -0.04 24.94 19.20
C PRO A 246 0.27 24.08 17.95
N PRO A 247 1.24 24.47 17.12
CA PRO A 247 1.60 23.74 15.90
C PRO A 247 1.96 22.28 16.13
N THR A 248 2.42 21.92 17.32
CA THR A 248 2.80 20.55 17.70
C THR A 248 1.62 19.61 17.91
N GLU A 249 0.41 20.15 18.07
CA GLU A 249 -0.79 19.38 18.45
C GLU A 249 -1.79 19.24 17.30
N TYR A 250 -1.50 19.80 16.13
CA TYR A 250 -2.27 19.56 14.93
C TYR A 250 -1.38 19.40 13.69
N THR A 251 -1.88 18.70 12.69
CA THR A 251 -1.23 18.55 11.39
C THR A 251 -2.23 18.77 10.27
N GLU A 252 -1.80 19.47 9.23
CA GLU A 252 -2.64 19.81 8.08
C GLU A 252 -2.24 18.95 6.89
N PHE A 253 -3.09 17.97 6.58
CA PHE A 253 -2.80 17.03 5.51
C PHE A 253 -2.71 17.78 4.16
N PRO A 254 -1.60 17.64 3.41
CA PRO A 254 -1.33 18.51 2.27
C PRO A 254 -2.14 18.16 1.01
N HIS A 255 -2.84 17.02 1.00
CA HIS A 255 -3.66 16.59 -0.11
C HIS A 255 -5.14 16.56 0.27
N ALA A 256 -6.02 16.62 -0.73
CA ALA A 256 -7.40 16.20 -0.56
C ALA A 256 -7.53 14.68 -0.69
N VAL A 257 -8.53 14.09 -0.05
CA VAL A 257 -8.78 12.65 -0.08
C VAL A 257 -10.06 12.38 -0.87
N LEU A 258 -9.90 11.75 -2.04
CA LEU A 258 -11.00 11.29 -2.88
C LEU A 258 -11.30 9.83 -2.54
N GLU A 259 -12.57 9.51 -2.28
CA GLU A 259 -13.04 8.15 -2.05
C GLU A 259 -14.08 7.82 -3.11
N VAL A 260 -13.79 6.80 -3.93
CA VAL A 260 -14.67 6.31 -5.00
C VAL A 260 -15.28 4.99 -4.53
N LYS A 261 -16.60 4.92 -4.50
CA LYS A 261 -17.36 3.72 -4.14
C LYS A 261 -18.12 3.24 -5.36
N LEU A 262 -17.86 2.00 -5.72
CA LEU A 262 -18.50 1.34 -6.84
C LEU A 262 -19.36 0.19 -6.31
N SER A 263 -20.62 0.13 -6.77
CA SER A 263 -21.51 -1.00 -6.53
C SER A 263 -21.94 -1.54 -7.89
N LEU A 264 -21.14 -2.43 -8.45
CA LEU A 264 -21.36 -2.98 -9.79
C LEU A 264 -22.08 -4.32 -9.72
N LYS A 265 -22.94 -4.59 -10.69
CA LYS A 265 -23.49 -5.93 -10.89
C LYS A 265 -22.40 -6.85 -11.42
N GLU A 266 -22.53 -8.14 -11.17
CA GLU A 266 -21.57 -9.15 -11.65
C GLU A 266 -21.48 -9.08 -13.19
N GLY A 267 -20.26 -8.94 -13.72
CA GLY A 267 -20.00 -8.78 -15.16
C GLY A 267 -20.07 -7.34 -15.71
N GLN A 268 -20.48 -6.35 -14.92
CA GLN A 268 -20.49 -4.95 -15.34
C GLN A 268 -19.11 -4.30 -15.14
N GLU A 269 -18.55 -3.70 -16.19
CA GLU A 269 -17.29 -2.95 -16.11
C GLU A 269 -17.44 -1.60 -15.37
N THR A 270 -16.32 -1.08 -14.87
CA THR A 270 -16.25 0.27 -14.32
C THR A 270 -16.54 1.32 -15.42
N PRO A 271 -17.39 2.33 -15.16
CA PRO A 271 -17.68 3.37 -16.13
C PRO A 271 -16.41 4.04 -16.69
N VAL A 272 -16.39 4.29 -18.00
CA VAL A 272 -15.20 4.78 -18.72
C VAL A 272 -14.66 6.06 -18.11
N TRP A 273 -15.52 7.04 -17.81
CA TRP A 273 -15.11 8.30 -17.20
C TRP A 273 -14.43 8.14 -15.82
N VAL A 274 -14.76 7.09 -15.05
CA VAL A 274 -14.10 6.81 -13.77
C VAL A 274 -12.70 6.25 -14.03
N ARG A 275 -12.54 5.40 -15.04
CA ARG A 275 -11.22 4.92 -15.49
C ARG A 275 -10.37 6.09 -15.98
N ASP A 276 -10.93 6.95 -16.83
CA ASP A 276 -10.24 8.14 -17.36
C ASP A 276 -9.80 9.07 -16.21
N LEU A 277 -10.64 9.26 -15.19
CA LEU A 277 -10.28 10.05 -14.01
C LEU A 277 -9.09 9.45 -13.26
N ILE A 278 -9.04 8.12 -13.12
CA ILE A 278 -7.94 7.42 -12.45
C ILE A 278 -6.66 7.50 -13.29
N GLU A 279 -6.76 7.37 -14.62
CA GLU A 279 -5.62 7.40 -15.55
C GLU A 279 -5.13 8.82 -15.87
N SER A 280 -5.93 9.85 -15.56
CA SER A 280 -5.61 11.26 -15.85
C SER A 280 -4.36 11.82 -15.17
N GLY A 281 -3.80 11.12 -14.16
CA GLY A 281 -2.67 11.61 -13.36
C GLY A 281 -3.02 12.73 -12.35
N LEU A 282 -4.30 13.11 -12.26
CA LEU A 282 -4.80 14.07 -11.25
C LEU A 282 -4.94 13.45 -9.86
N VAL A 283 -5.06 12.11 -9.81
CA VAL A 283 -5.29 11.35 -8.58
C VAL A 283 -4.18 10.31 -8.38
N THR A 284 -3.70 10.18 -7.15
CA THR A 284 -2.71 9.16 -6.77
C THR A 284 -3.39 8.11 -5.91
N GLU A 285 -3.41 6.85 -6.35
CA GLU A 285 -4.02 5.78 -5.55
C GLU A 285 -3.24 5.52 -4.27
N VAL A 286 -3.94 5.51 -3.13
CA VAL A 286 -3.36 5.13 -1.84
C VAL A 286 -4.18 4.02 -1.20
N HIS A 287 -3.63 2.82 -1.26
CA HIS A 287 -4.30 1.65 -0.75
C HIS A 287 -4.49 1.73 0.77
N LYS A 288 -5.76 1.57 1.18
CA LYS A 288 -6.19 1.45 2.58
C LYS A 288 -5.80 2.63 3.47
N PHE A 289 -5.67 3.83 2.89
CA PHE A 289 -5.46 5.07 3.63
C PHE A 289 -6.50 5.26 4.74
N SER A 290 -6.04 5.62 5.94
CA SER A 290 -6.89 5.91 7.10
C SER A 290 -6.47 7.22 7.75
N LYS A 291 -7.45 8.13 7.89
CA LYS A 291 -7.25 9.42 8.57
C LYS A 291 -6.82 9.25 10.03
N PHE A 292 -7.39 8.24 10.71
CA PHE A 292 -7.06 7.88 12.08
C PHE A 292 -5.60 7.44 12.21
N ILE A 293 -5.20 6.45 11.40
CA ILE A 293 -3.83 5.91 11.43
C ILE A 293 -2.82 7.01 11.09
N HIS A 294 -3.07 7.80 10.04
CA HIS A 294 -2.14 8.88 9.68
C HIS A 294 -2.01 9.94 10.79
N GLY A 295 -3.13 10.33 11.42
CA GLY A 295 -3.13 11.30 12.50
C GLY A 295 -2.38 10.82 13.74
N CYS A 296 -2.62 9.59 14.20
CA CYS A 296 -1.90 8.98 15.31
C CYS A 296 -0.40 8.82 15.01
N ALA A 297 -0.05 8.33 13.81
CA ALA A 297 1.34 8.16 13.40
C ALA A 297 2.13 9.48 13.39
N THR A 298 1.46 10.59 13.07
CA THR A 298 2.10 11.90 12.95
C THR A 298 2.15 12.66 14.28
N LEU A 299 1.04 12.69 15.02
CA LEU A 299 0.90 13.51 16.22
C LEU A 299 1.34 12.81 17.51
N LEU A 300 1.31 11.46 17.54
CA LEU A 300 1.60 10.67 18.73
C LEU A 300 2.81 9.73 18.54
N PRO A 301 3.93 10.16 17.91
CA PRO A 301 5.01 9.25 17.52
C PRO A 301 5.66 8.51 18.70
N LYS A 302 5.58 9.05 19.93
CA LYS A 302 6.09 8.41 21.14
C LYS A 302 5.23 7.25 21.64
N GLN A 303 3.95 7.21 21.27
CA GLN A 303 2.98 6.20 21.74
C GLN A 303 2.82 5.06 20.74
N VAL A 304 3.05 5.33 19.44
CA VAL A 304 2.87 4.34 18.38
C VAL A 304 4.18 3.62 18.04
N GLN A 305 4.11 2.29 18.01
CA GLN A 305 5.26 1.43 17.75
C GLN A 305 5.54 1.24 16.25
N SER A 306 4.52 1.35 15.41
CA SER A 306 4.57 1.08 13.98
C SER A 306 3.86 2.16 13.18
N VAL A 307 4.39 2.46 11.99
CA VAL A 307 3.88 3.52 11.11
C VAL A 307 3.42 2.93 9.77
N PRO A 308 2.41 3.53 9.11
CA PRO A 308 1.97 3.04 7.81
C PRO A 308 2.96 3.39 6.70
N TYR A 309 2.98 2.59 5.64
CA TYR A 309 3.93 2.71 4.53
C TYR A 309 3.92 4.08 3.83
N TRP A 310 2.79 4.78 3.82
CA TRP A 310 2.66 6.08 3.14
C TRP A 310 3.33 7.22 3.92
N VAL A 311 3.80 7.00 5.16
CA VAL A 311 4.57 7.99 5.94
C VAL A 311 5.88 8.37 5.25
N ASP A 312 6.43 7.47 4.44
CA ASP A 312 7.67 7.71 3.69
C ASP A 312 7.48 8.58 2.44
N ASP A 313 6.24 8.92 2.08
CA ASP A 313 5.96 9.76 0.92
C ASP A 313 6.47 11.21 1.14
N GLU A 314 7.24 11.70 0.17
CA GLU A 314 7.87 13.02 0.22
C GLU A 314 6.84 14.16 0.27
N SER A 315 5.68 13.95 -0.34
CA SER A 315 4.64 14.98 -0.44
C SER A 315 3.98 15.31 0.89
N ILE A 316 3.96 14.37 1.85
CA ILE A 316 3.37 14.57 3.17
C ILE A 316 4.38 14.97 4.25
N ARG A 317 5.68 14.79 3.98
CA ARG A 317 6.76 15.09 4.92
C ARG A 317 6.75 16.54 5.42
N PRO A 318 6.52 17.58 4.60
CA PRO A 318 6.49 18.97 5.09
C PRO A 318 5.40 19.20 6.15
N SER A 319 4.23 18.59 5.96
CA SER A 319 3.13 18.64 6.94
C SER A 319 3.54 17.98 8.26
N MET A 320 4.18 16.80 8.18
CA MET A 320 4.61 16.09 9.37
C MET A 320 5.68 16.87 10.13
N LEU A 321 6.66 17.45 9.43
CA LEU A 321 7.75 18.22 10.05
C LEU A 321 7.25 19.49 10.75
N ARG A 322 6.24 20.17 10.18
CA ARG A 322 5.62 21.35 10.80
C ARG A 322 5.00 21.05 12.15
N SER A 323 4.49 19.83 12.33
CA SER A 323 3.82 19.38 13.54
C SER A 323 4.76 18.78 14.59
N GLN A 324 6.07 18.75 14.35
CA GLN A 324 7.00 18.21 15.32
C GLN A 324 7.38 19.23 16.40
N PRO A 325 7.59 18.79 17.65
CA PRO A 325 8.20 19.62 18.68
C PRO A 325 9.57 20.11 18.22
N LEU A 326 9.83 21.40 18.37
CA LEU A 326 11.17 21.96 18.15
C LEU A 326 12.11 21.41 19.23
N GLU A 327 13.04 20.52 18.86
CA GLU A 327 14.12 20.14 19.76
C GLU A 327 15.05 21.35 19.94
N LYS A 328 15.14 21.82 21.19
CA LYS A 328 16.13 22.81 21.59
C LYS A 328 17.50 22.13 21.48
N LYS A 329 18.31 22.46 20.47
CA LYS A 329 19.75 22.09 20.48
C LYS A 329 20.31 22.60 21.82
N ARG A 330 20.75 21.70 22.70
CA ARG A 330 21.73 22.07 23.72
C ARG A 330 22.98 22.43 22.93
N SER A 331 23.26 23.72 22.78
CA SER A 331 24.47 24.23 22.18
C SER A 331 25.66 23.71 23.00
N ALA A 332 26.22 22.59 22.58
CA ALA A 332 27.55 22.18 23.02
C ALA A 332 28.54 23.20 22.43
N HIS A 333 29.27 23.86 23.33
CA HIS A 333 30.43 24.71 23.05
C HIS A 333 30.18 26.00 22.25
N GLN A 334 30.06 27.11 22.99
CA GLN A 334 30.70 28.36 22.57
C GLN A 334 32.22 28.14 22.57
N THR A 335 32.85 28.30 21.41
CA THR A 335 34.12 29.04 21.28
C THR A 335 34.36 29.42 19.82
N ASN A 336 34.39 30.73 19.59
CA ASN A 336 35.00 31.51 18.50
C ASN A 336 34.68 31.23 17.03
N GLY A 337 34.08 32.24 16.39
CA GLY A 337 34.49 32.67 15.05
C GLY A 337 33.36 32.89 14.05
N ASN A 338 33.06 34.16 13.81
CA ASN A 338 32.27 34.73 12.71
C ASN A 338 30.76 34.53 12.72
N GLY A 339 30.08 35.67 12.91
CA GLY A 339 28.64 35.82 12.97
C GLY A 339 27.95 35.42 11.68
N VAL A 340 26.97 34.53 11.84
CA VAL A 340 25.78 34.50 11.01
C VAL A 340 24.61 34.45 12.00
N ASN A 341 23.70 35.42 11.92
CA ASN A 341 22.43 35.41 12.66
C ASN A 341 21.64 34.16 12.27
N ARG A 342 21.84 33.05 13.00
CA ARG A 342 20.92 31.92 12.98
C ARG A 342 19.91 32.15 14.08
N SER A 343 18.61 32.12 13.73
CA SER A 343 17.54 32.19 14.70
C SER A 343 17.78 31.16 15.82
N PRO A 344 17.46 31.47 17.10
CA PRO A 344 17.64 30.52 18.20
C PRO A 344 16.76 29.26 18.07
N PHE A 345 15.87 29.25 17.09
CA PHE A 345 15.00 28.15 16.70
C PHE A 345 15.36 27.76 15.26
N GLU A 346 15.99 26.60 15.09
CA GLU A 346 16.08 25.88 13.80
C GLU A 346 15.08 24.72 13.87
N PHE A 347 14.29 24.50 12.81
CA PHE A 347 13.50 23.26 12.68
C PHE A 347 14.48 22.08 12.71
N GLY A 348 14.29 21.15 13.65
CA GLY A 348 15.18 20.00 13.78
C GLY A 348 15.27 19.22 12.47
N GLU A 349 16.47 19.10 11.90
CA GLU A 349 16.73 18.29 10.69
C GLU A 349 16.48 16.79 10.92
N LYS A 350 16.30 16.37 12.18
CA LYS A 350 16.11 14.97 12.56
C LYS A 350 14.68 14.78 13.10
N PRO A 351 13.83 14.08 12.35
CA PRO A 351 12.50 13.77 12.81
C PRO A 351 12.55 12.80 13.99
N LEU A 352 11.61 12.92 14.94
CA LEU A 352 11.43 11.97 16.06
C LEU A 352 11.06 10.55 15.57
N ILE A 353 10.43 10.49 14.40
CA ILE A 353 10.34 9.27 13.59
C ILE A 353 11.64 9.18 12.81
N ASN A 354 12.28 8.02 12.75
CA ASN A 354 13.47 7.80 11.94
C ASN A 354 13.10 7.83 10.43
N LEU A 355 12.64 8.98 9.92
CA LEU A 355 12.33 9.21 8.51
C LEU A 355 13.65 9.08 7.76
N MET A 356 13.63 8.41 6.61
CA MET A 356 14.79 8.41 5.73
C MET A 356 15.26 9.83 5.47
N ALA A 357 16.58 10.03 5.52
CA ALA A 357 17.21 11.32 5.25
C ALA A 357 16.59 11.96 3.98
N PRO A 358 16.35 13.29 3.99
CA PRO A 358 15.88 13.98 2.81
C PRO A 358 16.80 13.64 1.64
N LYS A 359 16.22 13.17 0.52
CA LYS A 359 16.96 13.19 -0.73
C LYS A 359 17.31 14.66 -0.94
N LYS A 360 18.60 14.99 -1.03
CA LYS A 360 18.99 16.33 -1.49
C LYS A 360 18.17 16.61 -2.74
N SER A 361 17.48 17.75 -2.72
CA SER A 361 16.62 18.21 -3.80
C SER A 361 17.29 17.86 -5.13
N MET A 362 16.62 17.04 -5.93
CA MET A 362 16.94 16.92 -7.32
C MET A 362 16.71 18.32 -7.89
N SER A 363 17.80 19.06 -8.06
CA SER A 363 17.78 20.29 -8.85
C SER A 363 17.34 19.82 -10.23
N TYR A 364 16.11 20.15 -10.62
CA TYR A 364 15.77 20.19 -12.02
C TYR A 364 16.63 21.30 -12.59
N GLY A 365 17.77 20.92 -13.17
CA GLY A 365 18.59 21.82 -13.94
C GLY A 365 17.68 22.54 -14.92
N THR A 366 17.68 23.87 -14.85
CA THR A 366 17.22 24.70 -15.95
C THR A 366 17.83 24.15 -17.23
N MET A 367 16.99 23.89 -18.24
CA MET A 367 17.43 23.42 -19.54
C MET A 367 18.40 24.43 -20.14
N SER A 368 19.69 24.21 -19.92
CA SER A 368 20.74 24.76 -20.74
C SER A 368 20.72 23.96 -22.04
N LYS A 369 20.43 24.64 -23.15
CA LYS A 369 20.64 24.11 -24.50
C LYS A 369 22.11 23.70 -24.63
N GLY A 370 22.38 22.40 -24.63
CA GLY A 370 23.72 21.87 -24.81
C GLY A 370 23.76 20.36 -24.66
N ASN A 371 23.76 19.69 -25.80
CA ASN A 371 24.11 18.28 -26.04
C ASN A 371 23.17 17.19 -25.49
N ASN A 372 22.69 16.38 -26.43
CA ASN A 372 21.95 15.15 -26.22
C ASN A 372 22.82 14.11 -25.52
N GLU A 373 22.78 14.05 -24.18
CA GLU A 373 23.30 12.94 -23.39
C GLU A 373 22.20 12.38 -22.46
N TRP A 374 21.13 11.86 -23.06
CA TRP A 374 20.14 11.04 -22.36
C TRP A 374 20.48 9.57 -22.52
N ASN A 375 21.51 9.07 -21.83
CA ASN A 375 21.74 7.64 -21.70
C ASN A 375 22.74 7.26 -20.58
N GLN A 376 22.49 7.63 -19.33
CA GLN A 376 23.27 7.10 -18.19
C GLN A 376 22.38 6.77 -16.99
N GLY A 377 21.69 5.63 -17.06
CA GLY A 377 21.45 4.79 -15.88
C GLY A 377 22.77 4.20 -15.38
N PRO A 378 22.82 3.47 -14.24
CA PRO A 378 24.08 2.91 -13.75
C PRO A 378 24.70 2.08 -14.88
N VAL A 379 25.91 2.51 -15.26
CA VAL A 379 26.70 1.95 -16.35
C VAL A 379 27.16 0.56 -15.92
N PHE A 380 26.27 -0.43 -16.05
CA PHE A 380 26.76 -1.72 -16.51
C PHE A 380 27.14 -1.47 -17.96
N GLY A 381 28.45 -1.25 -18.17
CA GLY A 381 29.03 -1.04 -19.48
C GLY A 381 28.45 -2.02 -20.49
N GLU A 382 28.26 -1.52 -21.72
CA GLU A 382 27.85 -2.28 -22.91
C GLU A 382 27.99 -3.78 -22.69
N ARG A 383 26.87 -4.43 -22.42
CA ARG A 383 26.81 -5.87 -22.24
C ARG A 383 27.21 -6.45 -23.59
N SER A 384 28.49 -6.82 -23.75
CA SER A 384 28.94 -7.46 -24.99
C SER A 384 28.07 -8.71 -25.16
N THR A 385 27.18 -8.70 -26.14
CA THR A 385 26.21 -9.77 -26.43
C THR A 385 26.86 -11.04 -26.96
N GLY A 386 28.20 -11.13 -26.89
CA GLY A 386 29.01 -12.26 -27.33
C GLY A 386 29.57 -13.11 -26.19
N LEU A 387 30.20 -14.21 -26.58
CA LEU A 387 30.83 -15.21 -25.71
C LEU A 387 31.79 -14.62 -24.68
N ALA A 388 32.52 -13.54 -25.02
CA ALA A 388 33.43 -12.85 -24.12
C ALA A 388 32.73 -12.23 -22.89
N GLY A 389 31.52 -11.68 -23.08
CA GLY A 389 30.70 -11.13 -22.00
C GLY A 389 30.13 -12.21 -21.09
N PHE A 390 29.76 -13.36 -21.67
CA PHE A 390 29.32 -14.54 -20.92
C PHE A 390 30.44 -15.10 -20.06
N ILE A 391 31.66 -15.27 -20.60
CA ILE A 391 32.83 -15.76 -19.84
C ILE A 391 33.15 -14.79 -18.69
N LYS A 392 33.18 -13.49 -18.96
CA LYS A 392 33.38 -12.47 -17.92
C LYS A 392 32.33 -12.57 -16.81
N TRP A 393 31.05 -12.72 -17.17
CA TRP A 393 29.95 -12.89 -16.22
C TRP A 393 30.07 -14.16 -15.37
N VAL A 394 30.40 -15.31 -15.99
CA VAL A 394 30.63 -16.58 -15.28
C VAL A 394 31.79 -16.44 -14.29
N CYS A 395 32.92 -15.85 -14.72
CA CYS A 395 34.07 -15.63 -13.84
C CYS A 395 33.75 -14.69 -12.66
N THR A 396 32.95 -13.65 -12.87
CA THR A 396 32.46 -12.78 -11.80
C THR A 396 31.52 -13.53 -10.84
N CYS A 397 30.65 -14.40 -11.35
CA CYS A 397 29.74 -15.20 -10.51
C CYS A 397 30.48 -16.27 -9.68
N CYS A 398 31.55 -16.84 -10.23
CA CYS A 398 32.46 -17.77 -9.55
C CYS A 398 33.44 -17.08 -8.58
N GLY A 399 33.52 -15.75 -8.56
CA GLY A 399 34.47 -15.01 -7.72
C GLY A 399 35.93 -15.09 -8.19
N LEU A 400 36.17 -15.48 -9.46
CA LEU A 400 37.51 -15.61 -10.05
C LEU A 400 38.08 -14.28 -10.57
N LEU A 401 37.21 -13.30 -10.85
CA LEU A 401 37.60 -11.93 -11.16
C LEU A 401 37.19 -11.06 -9.96
N GLY A 402 38.15 -10.30 -9.42
CA GLY A 402 37.94 -9.40 -8.29
C GLY A 402 36.77 -8.43 -8.53
N GLU A 403 35.92 -8.26 -7.52
CA GLU A 403 34.75 -7.39 -7.55
C GLU A 403 35.16 -5.93 -7.84
N SER A 404 34.92 -5.48 -9.06
CA SER A 404 34.84 -4.05 -9.37
C SER A 404 33.40 -3.74 -9.79
N GLU A 405 32.55 -3.54 -8.79
CA GLU A 405 31.63 -2.40 -8.70
C GLU A 405 30.72 -2.55 -7.47
N ASN A 406 30.83 -1.60 -6.54
CA ASN A 406 30.03 -1.50 -5.34
C ASN A 406 28.58 -1.12 -5.72
N VAL A 407 27.75 -2.10 -6.10
CA VAL A 407 26.31 -1.89 -6.32
C VAL A 407 25.66 -1.63 -4.96
N LYS A 408 25.59 -0.36 -4.57
CA LYS A 408 24.95 0.05 -3.33
C LYS A 408 23.47 -0.34 -3.39
N PRO A 409 22.94 -1.05 -2.37
CA PRO A 409 21.54 -1.46 -2.37
C PRO A 409 20.63 -0.24 -2.45
N ARG A 410 19.60 -0.34 -3.29
CA ARG A 410 18.62 0.75 -3.44
C ARG A 410 17.84 0.88 -2.14
N LYS A 411 17.89 2.06 -1.53
CA LYS A 411 17.27 2.34 -0.21
C LYS A 411 15.74 2.41 -0.22
N ILE A 412 15.06 2.22 -1.35
CA ILE A 412 13.58 2.25 -1.41
C ILE A 412 13.03 0.88 -0.98
N PRO A 413 12.10 0.79 -0.01
CA PRO A 413 11.47 -0.48 0.37
C PRO A 413 10.49 -0.92 -0.73
N MET A 414 10.96 -1.73 -1.66
CA MET A 414 10.08 -2.50 -2.54
C MET A 414 9.70 -3.80 -1.83
N LYS A 415 8.41 -4.05 -1.67
CA LYS A 415 7.90 -5.34 -1.20
C LYS A 415 8.24 -6.39 -2.27
N ILE A 416 9.24 -7.23 -2.00
CA ILE A 416 9.51 -8.39 -2.84
C ILE A 416 8.40 -9.40 -2.54
N GLU A 417 7.58 -9.69 -3.54
CA GLU A 417 6.57 -10.72 -3.39
C GLU A 417 7.23 -12.09 -3.21
N PRO A 418 6.76 -12.93 -2.27
CA PRO A 418 7.30 -14.28 -2.08
C PRO A 418 7.35 -15.12 -3.36
N LYS A 419 6.45 -14.85 -4.32
CA LYS A 419 6.41 -15.50 -5.63
C LYS A 419 7.72 -15.39 -6.41
N VAL A 420 8.52 -14.33 -6.19
CA VAL A 420 9.79 -14.11 -6.91
C VAL A 420 10.85 -15.11 -6.44
N PHE A 421 10.89 -15.43 -5.15
CA PHE A 421 11.79 -16.45 -4.60
C PHE A 421 11.39 -17.85 -5.08
N PHE A 422 10.09 -18.17 -5.03
CA PHE A 422 9.57 -19.43 -5.56
C PHE A 422 9.79 -19.58 -7.07
N ALA A 423 9.76 -18.49 -7.84
CA ALA A 423 10.10 -18.52 -9.26
C ALA A 423 11.58 -18.85 -9.50
N ASN A 424 12.49 -18.33 -8.68
CA ASN A 424 13.93 -18.65 -8.76
C ASN A 424 14.18 -20.13 -8.41
N GLU A 425 13.56 -20.64 -7.34
CA GLU A 425 13.64 -22.05 -6.95
C GLU A 425 13.07 -22.99 -8.02
N ARG A 426 11.92 -22.66 -8.62
CA ARG A 426 11.35 -23.42 -9.74
C ARG A 426 12.32 -23.50 -10.92
N THR A 427 13.00 -22.40 -11.24
CA THR A 427 13.98 -22.41 -12.35
C THR A 427 15.18 -23.29 -12.02
N LEU A 428 15.70 -23.25 -10.79
CA LEU A 428 16.76 -24.15 -10.33
C LEU A 428 16.34 -25.62 -10.46
N LEU A 429 15.14 -25.96 -9.96
CA LEU A 429 14.61 -27.34 -10.01
C LEU A 429 14.44 -27.84 -11.45
N SER A 430 14.00 -26.98 -12.37
CA SER A 430 13.86 -27.34 -13.79
C SER A 430 15.22 -27.66 -14.42
N TRP A 431 16.25 -26.84 -14.19
CA TRP A 431 17.59 -27.11 -14.69
C TRP A 431 18.24 -28.34 -14.06
N LEU A 432 18.04 -28.53 -12.74
CA LEU A 432 18.56 -29.69 -12.02
C LEU A 432 17.90 -30.99 -12.52
N HIS A 433 16.59 -30.98 -12.79
CA HIS A 433 15.88 -32.12 -13.37
C HIS A 433 16.45 -32.51 -14.75
N MET A 434 16.72 -31.54 -15.63
CA MET A 434 17.38 -31.80 -16.92
C MET A 434 18.78 -32.37 -16.73
N ALA A 435 19.55 -31.86 -15.77
CA ALA A 435 20.90 -32.34 -15.51
C ALA A 435 20.90 -33.77 -14.94
N ILE A 436 20.01 -34.07 -14.00
CA ILE A 436 19.87 -35.39 -13.38
C ILE A 436 19.44 -36.43 -14.41
N THR A 437 18.47 -36.13 -15.27
CA THR A 437 18.04 -37.06 -16.33
C THR A 437 19.17 -37.38 -17.31
N LEU A 438 19.93 -36.39 -17.74
CA LEU A 438 21.11 -36.61 -18.58
C LEU A 438 22.20 -37.40 -17.84
N GLY A 439 22.43 -37.08 -16.57
CA GLY A 439 23.41 -37.75 -15.71
C GLY A 439 23.04 -39.20 -15.40
N SER A 440 21.76 -39.50 -15.20
CA SER A 440 21.28 -40.87 -14.96
C SER A 440 21.44 -41.74 -16.20
N ILE A 441 21.11 -41.21 -17.39
CA ILE A 441 21.34 -41.92 -18.66
C ILE A 441 22.84 -42.22 -18.82
N SER A 442 23.68 -41.22 -18.56
CA SER A 442 25.14 -41.37 -18.63
C SER A 442 25.68 -42.41 -17.64
N ALA A 443 25.22 -42.38 -16.40
CA ALA A 443 25.66 -43.31 -15.35
C ALA A 443 25.22 -44.74 -15.62
N VAL A 444 23.99 -44.94 -16.14
CA VAL A 444 23.48 -46.25 -16.54
C VAL A 444 24.32 -46.83 -17.70
N LEU A 445 24.65 -46.02 -18.71
CA LEU A 445 25.49 -46.44 -19.83
C LEU A 445 26.91 -46.84 -19.39
N LEU A 446 27.51 -46.07 -18.48
CA LEU A 446 28.81 -46.42 -17.88
C LEU A 446 28.73 -47.68 -17.02
N GLY A 447 27.64 -47.87 -16.29
CA GLY A 447 27.41 -49.05 -15.44
C GLY A 447 27.32 -50.35 -16.25
N PHE A 448 26.58 -50.35 -17.36
CA PHE A 448 26.51 -51.50 -18.27
C PHE A 448 27.85 -51.76 -18.97
N ALA A 449 28.61 -50.71 -19.31
CA ALA A 449 29.95 -50.87 -19.88
C ALA A 449 30.98 -51.40 -18.85
N GLY A 450 30.84 -51.04 -17.57
CA GLY A 450 31.75 -51.47 -16.50
C GLY A 450 31.47 -52.86 -15.94
N ALA A 451 30.22 -53.32 -15.96
CA ALA A 451 29.83 -54.66 -15.45
C ALA A 451 30.38 -55.83 -16.30
N GLY A 452 30.80 -55.57 -17.55
CA GLY A 452 31.47 -56.55 -18.42
C GLY A 452 32.97 -56.72 -18.19
N ALA A 453 33.60 -55.89 -17.34
CA ALA A 453 35.05 -55.89 -17.10
C ALA A 453 35.52 -56.98 -16.11
N GLY A 454 34.84 -58.13 -16.11
CA GLY A 454 35.08 -59.27 -15.25
C GLY A 454 35.54 -60.51 -16.01
N ASP A 455 36.40 -60.37 -17.02
CA ASP A 455 37.36 -61.39 -17.48
C ASP A 455 38.23 -60.77 -18.58
N GLN A 456 39.44 -61.30 -18.80
CA GLN A 456 40.42 -60.80 -19.79
C GLN A 456 40.00 -61.04 -21.26
N ALA A 457 38.77 -60.71 -21.64
CA ALA A 457 38.27 -60.72 -23.00
C ALA A 457 38.26 -59.29 -23.57
N ALA A 458 38.70 -59.13 -24.81
CA ALA A 458 38.73 -57.81 -25.47
C ALA A 458 37.32 -57.19 -25.48
N PRO A 459 37.15 -55.92 -25.07
CA PRO A 459 35.83 -55.31 -24.94
C PRO A 459 35.12 -55.35 -26.29
N SER A 460 33.88 -55.87 -26.28
CA SER A 460 33.07 -55.98 -27.48
C SER A 460 32.85 -54.59 -28.09
N ARG A 461 32.73 -54.49 -29.41
CA ARG A 461 32.72 -53.20 -30.12
C ARG A 461 31.59 -52.27 -29.60
N GLY A 462 30.47 -52.83 -29.14
CA GLY A 462 29.36 -52.08 -28.53
C GLY A 462 29.60 -51.60 -27.09
N GLU A 463 30.41 -52.30 -26.28
CA GLU A 463 30.80 -51.83 -24.94
C GLU A 463 31.68 -50.58 -25.00
N ARG A 464 32.55 -50.49 -26.03
CA ARG A 464 33.38 -49.30 -26.27
C ARG A 464 32.53 -48.09 -26.63
N GLY A 465 31.52 -48.27 -27.50
CA GLY A 465 30.55 -47.22 -27.83
C GLY A 465 29.81 -46.70 -26.60
N ALA A 466 29.24 -47.59 -25.78
CA ALA A 466 28.53 -47.20 -24.55
C ALA A 466 29.42 -46.46 -23.54
N HIS A 467 30.67 -46.92 -23.36
CA HIS A 467 31.66 -46.27 -22.50
C HIS A 467 32.01 -44.86 -23.00
N MET A 468 32.21 -44.69 -24.32
CA MET A 468 32.49 -43.38 -24.92
C MET A 468 31.30 -42.42 -24.80
N VAL A 469 30.07 -42.89 -25.01
CA VAL A 469 28.85 -42.08 -24.84
C VAL A 469 28.71 -41.61 -23.40
N GLY A 470 28.93 -42.50 -22.43
CA GLY A 470 28.90 -42.16 -21.02
C GLY A 470 29.99 -41.15 -20.61
N MET A 471 31.20 -41.28 -21.14
CA MET A 471 32.27 -40.30 -20.89
C MET A 471 32.00 -38.93 -21.54
N LEU A 472 31.23 -38.86 -22.62
CA LEU A 472 30.86 -37.61 -23.29
C LEU A 472 29.66 -36.91 -22.63
N LEU A 473 28.67 -37.66 -22.13
CA LEU A 473 27.45 -37.09 -21.56
C LEU A 473 27.60 -36.69 -20.08
N LEU A 474 28.46 -37.38 -19.32
CA LEU A 474 28.67 -37.10 -17.89
C LEU A 474 29.20 -35.67 -17.63
N PRO A 475 30.24 -35.17 -18.33
CA PRO A 475 30.70 -33.80 -18.16
C PRO A 475 29.65 -32.77 -18.55
N VAL A 476 28.84 -33.04 -19.59
CA VAL A 476 27.74 -32.16 -20.01
C VAL A 476 26.69 -32.04 -18.91
N SER A 477 26.32 -33.15 -18.25
CA SER A 477 25.42 -33.13 -17.10
C SER A 477 25.98 -32.27 -15.94
N ILE A 478 27.27 -32.41 -15.62
CA ILE A 478 27.94 -31.61 -14.59
C ILE A 478 27.93 -30.11 -14.94
N MET A 479 28.12 -29.75 -16.22
CA MET A 479 28.03 -28.36 -16.68
C MET A 479 26.63 -27.77 -16.49
N PHE A 480 25.57 -28.55 -16.72
CA PHE A 480 24.20 -28.12 -16.47
C PHE A 480 23.94 -27.87 -14.97
N ILE A 481 24.47 -28.71 -14.08
CA ILE A 481 24.38 -28.50 -12.62
C ILE A 481 25.11 -27.22 -12.22
N GLY A 482 26.33 -27.02 -12.73
CA GLY A 482 27.13 -25.83 -12.43
C GLY A 482 26.42 -24.55 -12.86
N TYR A 483 25.87 -24.51 -14.07
CA TYR A 483 25.11 -23.37 -14.57
C TYR A 483 23.84 -23.10 -13.74
N ALA A 484 23.11 -24.15 -13.33
CA ALA A 484 21.92 -24.01 -12.50
C ALA A 484 22.24 -23.32 -11.16
N LEU A 485 23.32 -23.76 -10.50
CA LEU A 485 23.77 -23.18 -9.23
C LEU A 485 24.29 -21.74 -9.38
N LEU A 486 25.06 -21.46 -10.43
CA LEU A 486 25.56 -20.12 -10.71
C LEU A 486 24.42 -19.13 -10.94
N THR A 487 23.46 -19.51 -11.78
CA THR A 487 22.29 -18.68 -12.08
C THR A 487 21.44 -18.45 -10.83
N PHE A 488 21.23 -19.48 -10.00
CA PHE A 488 20.49 -19.36 -8.75
C PHE A 488 21.14 -18.40 -7.76
N ARG A 489 22.47 -18.52 -7.56
CA ARG A 489 23.23 -17.62 -6.66
C ARG A 489 23.27 -16.19 -7.18
N TRP A 490 23.51 -16.01 -8.49
CA TRP A 490 23.52 -14.68 -9.11
C TRP A 490 22.15 -14.01 -9.00
N ARG A 491 21.07 -14.67 -9.41
CA ARG A 491 19.70 -14.15 -9.26
C ARG A 491 19.34 -13.89 -7.81
N GLY A 492 19.73 -14.79 -6.89
CA GLY A 492 19.53 -14.62 -5.46
C GLY A 492 20.17 -13.33 -4.93
N LYS A 493 21.44 -13.07 -5.28
CA LYS A 493 22.13 -11.82 -4.94
C LYS A 493 21.43 -10.59 -5.54
N GLN A 494 21.01 -10.65 -6.80
CA GLN A 494 20.34 -9.52 -7.47
C GLN A 494 18.96 -9.19 -6.85
N ILE A 495 18.20 -10.22 -6.44
CA ILE A 495 16.92 -10.06 -5.73
C ILE A 495 17.16 -9.39 -4.37
N HIS A 496 18.21 -9.77 -3.64
CA HIS A 496 18.58 -9.15 -2.36
C HIS A 496 19.05 -7.69 -2.55
N LEU A 497 19.74 -7.40 -3.65
CA LEU A 497 20.26 -6.05 -3.97
C LEU A 497 19.21 -5.10 -4.57
N ARG A 498 17.99 -5.57 -4.85
CA ARG A 498 16.84 -4.78 -5.35
C ARG A 498 17.13 -4.02 -6.64
N VAL A 499 17.90 -4.63 -7.54
CA VAL A 499 18.22 -4.05 -8.86
C VAL A 499 17.02 -4.24 -9.79
N ASN A 500 16.49 -3.15 -10.37
CA ASN A 500 15.46 -3.23 -11.41
C ASN A 500 16.14 -3.51 -12.74
N GLY A 501 16.07 -4.76 -13.19
CA GLY A 501 16.57 -5.20 -14.47
C GLY A 501 15.91 -6.50 -14.88
N ALA A 502 15.91 -6.80 -16.17
CA ALA A 502 15.40 -8.06 -16.66
C ALA A 502 16.38 -9.19 -16.25
N PHE A 503 15.98 -10.03 -15.28
CA PHE A 503 16.84 -11.08 -14.71
C PHE A 503 17.06 -12.29 -15.64
N HIS A 504 16.96 -12.12 -16.96
CA HIS A 504 17.15 -13.22 -17.92
C HIS A 504 18.59 -13.24 -18.45
N ASP A 505 19.15 -14.44 -18.56
CA ASP A 505 20.37 -14.70 -19.30
C ASP A 505 20.00 -15.28 -20.67
N PRO A 506 20.21 -14.53 -21.78
CA PRO A 506 19.92 -15.03 -23.11
C PRO A 506 21.03 -15.92 -23.69
N VAL A 507 22.25 -15.91 -23.13
CA VAL A 507 23.42 -16.57 -23.74
C VAL A 507 23.66 -17.96 -23.15
N GLY A 508 23.55 -18.10 -21.82
CA GLY A 508 23.81 -19.37 -21.12
C GLY A 508 23.04 -20.58 -21.68
N PRO A 509 21.71 -20.50 -21.85
CA PRO A 509 20.93 -21.61 -22.41
C PRO A 509 21.34 -21.99 -23.84
N VAL A 510 21.71 -21.00 -24.65
CA VAL A 510 22.14 -21.22 -26.05
C VAL A 510 23.49 -21.94 -26.10
N VAL A 511 24.44 -21.53 -25.25
CA VAL A 511 25.76 -22.18 -25.15
C VAL A 511 25.63 -23.62 -24.67
N LEU A 512 24.85 -23.87 -23.61
CA LEU A 512 24.61 -25.23 -23.10
C LEU A 512 23.88 -26.11 -24.12
N GLY A 513 22.90 -25.54 -24.84
CA GLY A 513 22.21 -26.23 -25.93
C GLY A 513 23.15 -26.60 -27.07
N ALA A 514 24.06 -25.70 -27.46
CA ALA A 514 25.06 -25.99 -28.48
C ALA A 514 26.04 -27.09 -28.06
N ILE A 515 26.51 -27.08 -26.80
CA ILE A 515 27.39 -28.13 -26.26
C ILE A 515 26.68 -29.49 -26.24
N LEU A 516 25.41 -29.51 -25.80
CA LEU A 516 24.61 -30.74 -25.81
C LEU A 516 24.40 -31.24 -27.24
N MET A 517 24.10 -30.36 -28.19
CA MET A 517 23.94 -30.72 -29.60
C MET A 517 25.21 -31.30 -30.19
N LEU A 518 26.37 -30.69 -29.93
CA LEU A 518 27.68 -31.20 -30.38
C LEU A 518 28.00 -32.57 -29.76
N SER A 519 27.68 -32.75 -28.48
CA SER A 519 27.85 -34.04 -27.80
C SER A 519 26.97 -35.13 -28.43
N LEU A 520 25.68 -34.84 -28.66
CA LEU A 520 24.75 -35.77 -29.31
C LEU A 520 25.13 -36.06 -30.78
N CYS A 521 25.62 -35.06 -31.52
CA CYS A 521 26.13 -35.27 -32.88
C CYS A 521 27.37 -36.17 -32.86
N SER A 522 28.28 -35.98 -31.91
CA SER A 522 29.46 -36.82 -31.75
C SER A 522 29.06 -38.26 -31.45
N VAL A 523 28.09 -38.46 -30.55
CA VAL A 523 27.49 -39.77 -30.26
C VAL A 523 26.89 -40.39 -31.53
N PHE A 524 26.12 -39.63 -32.30
CA PHE A 524 25.51 -40.11 -33.54
C PHE A 524 26.57 -40.53 -34.58
N VAL A 525 27.62 -39.73 -34.76
CA VAL A 525 28.72 -40.05 -35.68
C VAL A 525 29.47 -41.31 -35.24
N ILE A 526 29.73 -41.48 -33.94
CA ILE A 526 30.36 -42.69 -33.39
C ILE A 526 29.49 -43.92 -33.72
N PHE A 527 28.19 -43.86 -33.46
CA PHE A 527 27.26 -44.94 -33.79
C PHE A 527 27.16 -45.21 -35.30
N LEU A 528 27.21 -44.17 -36.14
CA LEU A 528 27.18 -44.34 -37.59
C LEU A 528 28.46 -45.01 -38.10
N LEU A 529 29.64 -44.60 -37.60
CA LEU A 529 30.92 -45.23 -37.95
C LEU A 529 30.99 -46.68 -37.48
N GLU A 530 30.49 -46.98 -36.28
CA GLU A 530 30.35 -48.36 -35.80
C GLU A 530 29.36 -49.17 -36.66
N GLY A 531 28.22 -48.58 -37.03
CA GLY A 531 27.21 -49.22 -37.87
C GLY A 531 27.68 -49.50 -39.30
N VAL A 532 28.46 -48.60 -39.90
CA VAL A 532 29.07 -48.79 -41.24
C VAL A 532 30.13 -49.89 -41.19
N ALA A 533 30.91 -49.96 -40.12
CA ALA A 533 31.94 -50.98 -39.94
C ALA A 533 31.39 -52.39 -39.59
N ILE A 534 30.07 -52.55 -39.46
CA ILE A 534 29.38 -53.85 -39.33
C ILE A 534 28.91 -54.36 -40.71
N LYS A 535 28.81 -53.49 -41.72
CA LYS A 535 28.35 -53.84 -43.09
C LYS A 535 29.48 -54.11 -44.09
N LEU A 536 30.72 -53.78 -43.74
CA LEU A 536 31.97 -54.17 -44.43
C LEU A 536 32.59 -55.34 -43.67
#